data_AF-A0A924NNW9-F1
#
_entry.id   AF-A0A924NNW9-F1
#
_cell.length_a   1.000
_cell.length_b   1.000
_cell.length_c   1.000
_cell.angle_alpha   90.00
_cell.angle_beta   90.00
_cell.angle_gamma   90.00
#
_symmetry.space_group_name_H-M   'P 1'
#
loop_
_entity.id
_entity.type
_entity.pdbx_description
1 polymer ?
#
loop_
_entity_poly.entity_id
_entity_poly.type
_entity_poly.pdbx_seq_one_letter_code
_entity_poly.pdbx_strand_id
1 'polypeptide(L)' 'HRRTRRRWNPNIQTVRAMVGKAGRTPKKLNVCTSCIKAGKVVRAV' A
#
# COMPACT_ATOMS: atom_id res chain seq x y z
N HIS A 1 15.26 -21.71 -26.95
CA HIS A 1 14.20 -21.29 -26.01
C HIS A 1 14.75 -21.32 -24.57
N ARG A 2 15.55 -20.32 -24.17
CA ARG A 2 16.10 -20.25 -22.81
C ARG A 2 15.37 -19.14 -22.05
N ARG A 3 14.36 -19.50 -21.26
CA ARG A 3 13.57 -18.54 -20.49
C ARG A 3 14.20 -18.34 -19.11
N THR A 4 14.45 -17.08 -18.75
CA THR A 4 14.83 -16.70 -17.39
C THR A 4 13.55 -16.42 -16.58
N ARG A 5 13.49 -16.94 -15.35
CA ARG A 5 12.37 -16.67 -14.45
C ARG A 5 12.46 -15.21 -13.99
N ARG A 6 11.37 -14.47 -14.13
CA ARG A 6 11.22 -13.11 -13.57
C ARG A 6 9.94 -13.04 -12.74
N ARG A 7 9.91 -12.10 -11.81
CA ARG A 7 8.72 -11.78 -11.02
C ARG A 7 8.19 -10.41 -11.47
N TRP A 8 6.87 -10.26 -11.43
CA TRP A 8 6.23 -8.96 -11.51
C TRP A 8 5.79 -8.56 -10.12
N ASN A 9 6.52 -7.62 -9.52
CA ASN A 9 6.17 -7.13 -8.21
C ASN A 9 5.10 -6.03 -8.34
N PRO A 10 4.10 -6.02 -7.45
CA PRO A 10 3.13 -4.93 -7.40
C PRO A 10 3.84 -3.63 -7.01
N ASN A 11 3.31 -2.50 -7.49
CA ASN A 11 3.77 -1.19 -7.07
C ASN A 11 3.25 -0.89 -5.66
N ILE A 12 4.06 -1.24 -4.66
CA ILE A 12 3.83 -1.02 -3.23
C ILE A 12 4.51 0.29 -2.83
N GLN A 13 3.79 1.11 -2.08
CA GLN A 13 4.23 2.42 -1.59
C GLN A 13 4.16 2.45 -0.07
N THR A 14 5.16 3.06 0.57
CA THR A 14 5.16 3.26 2.02
C THR A 14 4.42 4.55 2.34
N VAL A 15 3.32 4.46 3.08
CA VAL A 15 2.47 5.60 3.43
C VAL A 15 2.22 5.66 4.93
N ARG A 16 2.01 6.87 5.46
CA ARG A 16 1.40 7.05 6.78
C ARG A 16 -0.11 6.99 6.63
N ALA A 17 -0.72 6.00 7.26
CA ALA A 17 -2.15 5.75 7.19
C ALA A 17 -2.78 5.83 8.58
N MET A 18 -3.98 6.39 8.63
CA MET A 18 -4.80 6.38 9.84
C MET A 18 -5.39 4.99 10.04
N VAL A 19 -5.04 4.34 11.14
CA VAL A 19 -5.47 2.98 11.46
C VAL A 19 -6.11 2.90 12.84
N GLY A 20 -7.03 1.95 13.01
CA GLY A 20 -7.84 1.74 14.23
C GLY A 20 -9.34 1.88 13.95
N LYS A 21 -10.19 1.28 14.79
CA LYS A 21 -11.67 1.32 14.63
C LYS A 21 -12.26 2.73 14.50
N ALA A 22 -11.56 3.74 15.04
CA ALA A 22 -11.93 5.15 14.98
C ALA A 22 -10.98 6.01 14.11
N GLY A 23 -10.04 5.40 13.36
CA GLY A 23 -9.15 6.13 12.45
C GLY A 23 -8.24 7.18 13.10
N ARG A 24 -7.86 7.02 14.38
CA ARG A 24 -7.14 8.07 15.14
C ARG A 24 -5.62 7.89 15.24
N THR A 25 -5.07 6.72 14.93
CA THR A 25 -3.64 6.46 15.13
C THR A 25 -2.90 6.38 13.80
N PRO A 26 -1.98 7.31 13.49
CA PRO A 26 -1.16 7.21 12.28
C PRO A 26 -0.12 6.10 12.43
N LYS A 27 -0.07 5.17 11.47
CA LYS A 27 0.98 4.15 11.36
C LYS A 27 1.61 4.17 9.97
N LYS A 28 2.90 3.83 9.90
CA LYS A 28 3.58 3.57 8.63
C LYS A 28 3.18 2.17 8.14
N LEU A 29 2.69 2.10 6.91
CA LEU A 29 2.23 0.86 6.28
C LEU A 29 2.70 0.78 4.83
N ASN A 30 2.89 -0.44 4.35
CA ASN A 30 3.13 -0.75 2.94
C ASN A 30 1.79 -1.00 2.26
N VAL A 31 1.44 -0.14 1.31
CA VAL A 31 0.12 -0.12 0.68
C VAL A 31 0.28 -0.19 -0.84
N CYS A 32 -0.55 -1.00 -1.48
CA CYS A 32 -0.54 -1.12 -2.93
C CYS A 32 -1.11 0.14 -3.61
N THR A 33 -0.55 0.55 -4.74
CA THR A 33 -1.05 1.74 -5.48
C THR A 33 -2.52 1.63 -5.88
N SER A 34 -3.04 0.44 -6.18
CA SER A 34 -4.48 0.24 -6.43
C SER A 34 -5.33 0.46 -5.18
N CYS A 35 -4.80 0.13 -3.99
CA CYS A 35 -5.44 0.38 -2.70
C CYS A 35 -5.54 1.89 -2.42
N ILE A 36 -4.48 2.65 -2.74
CA ILE A 36 -4.44 4.11 -2.65
C ILE A 36 -5.47 4.72 -3.61
N LYS A 37 -5.48 4.27 -4.88
CA LYS A 37 -6.42 4.74 -5.89
C LYS A 37 -7.89 4.46 -5.52
N ALA A 38 -8.16 3.31 -4.90
CA ALA A 38 -9.49 2.91 -4.47
C ALA A 38 -9.96 3.57 -3.16
N GLY A 39 -9.15 4.42 -2.52
CA GLY A 39 -9.51 5.07 -1.26
C GLY A 39 -9.65 4.12 -0.06
N LYS A 40 -9.14 2.88 -0.18
CA LYS A 40 -9.23 1.86 0.89
C LYS A 40 -8.37 2.20 2.12
N VAL A 41 -7.48 3.18 1.97
CA VAL A 41 -6.57 3.62 3.02
C VAL A 41 -6.65 5.13 3.12
N VAL A 42 -7.00 5.63 4.31
CA VAL A 42 -6.98 7.07 4.62
C VAL A 42 -5.56 7.46 4.99
N ARG A 43 -4.97 8.38 4.22
CA ARG A 43 -3.65 8.93 4.54
C ARG A 43 -3.78 9.84 5.76
N ALA A 44 -2.87 9.67 6.72
CA ALA A 44 -2.68 10.66 7.76
C ALA A 44 -1.91 11.82 7.12
N VAL A 45 -2.63 12.89 6.73
CA VAL A 45 -2.01 14.14 6.27
C VAL A 45 -1.43 14.87 7.47
#